data_AF-A0A9P7WUC7-F1
#
_entry.id   AF-A0A9P7WUC7-F1
#
_cell.length_a   1.000
_cell.length_b   1.000
_cell.length_c   1.000
_cell.angle_alpha   90.00
_cell.angle_beta   90.00
_cell.angle_gamma   90.00
#
_symmetry.space_group_name_H-M   'P 1'
#
loop_
_entity.id
_entity.type
_entity.pdbx_description
1 polymer ?
#
loop_
_entity_poly.entity_id
_entity_poly.type
_entity_poly.pdbx_seq_one_letter_code
_entity_poly.pdbx_strand_id
1 'polypeptide(L)'
;MSLTLGSTVTALLWYTSVAFAPVSDVTALFNTNAFWAYILSTMCSADLSERRWEMRKLVAVTIACAGVFAVVYGSAHPRSKGSVPTPTSPTRSTPIVLIGEVTALTASITYALYQVFYKRFAVLPTGARPPALSGSPLLRRDYQTLPRDAEPRNLEARNADVDVDDDDELDLPTDDAIPSLPFALHPNFLTSLIGLATLLLFWIPIVIMYTTKVGGDEHPFQLPPDARTWWYIGLISSTGLIFNAGFMVLLGIWGPVIVSVGNLLTIVLVEISDVLFGNGIQTVTVWSLLGSGMIVGAFAVLAIDMMRSK
;
A
#
# COMPACT_ATOMS: atom_id res chain seq x y z
N MET A 1 -8.49 12.91 8.45
CA MET A 1 -9.49 13.24 7.40
C MET A 1 -8.87 13.25 5.99
N SER A 2 -7.75 13.96 5.77
CA SER A 2 -7.12 14.06 4.43
C SER A 2 -6.68 12.73 3.82
N LEU A 3 -6.14 11.79 4.63
CA LEU A 3 -5.74 10.45 4.14
C LEU A 3 -6.94 9.62 3.68
N THR A 4 -8.05 9.66 4.43
CA THR A 4 -9.31 8.98 4.09
C THR A 4 -9.94 9.55 2.82
N LEU A 5 -9.88 10.87 2.63
CA LEU A 5 -10.34 11.52 1.41
C LEU A 5 -9.49 11.07 0.21
N GLY A 6 -8.16 11.03 0.36
CA GLY A 6 -7.26 10.58 -0.72
C GLY A 6 -7.51 9.14 -1.17
N SER A 7 -7.70 8.21 -0.23
CA SER A 7 -8.01 6.81 -0.57
C SER A 7 -9.40 6.66 -1.19
N THR A 8 -10.39 7.40 -0.69
CA THR A 8 -11.78 7.34 -1.19
C THR A 8 -11.89 7.95 -2.60
N VAL A 9 -11.26 9.10 -2.84
CA VAL A 9 -11.21 9.74 -4.17
C VAL A 9 -10.55 8.82 -5.18
N THR A 10 -9.43 8.19 -4.81
CA THR A 10 -8.75 7.22 -5.68
C THR A 10 -9.67 6.07 -6.07
N ALA A 11 -10.35 5.46 -5.08
CA ALA A 11 -11.26 4.34 -5.34
C ALA A 11 -12.41 4.77 -6.26
N LEU A 12 -13.03 5.93 -5.99
CA LEU A 12 -14.11 6.47 -6.82
C LEU A 12 -13.67 6.74 -8.26
N LEU A 13 -12.49 7.33 -8.45
CA LEU A 13 -11.93 7.56 -9.79
C LEU A 13 -11.70 6.25 -10.54
N TRP A 14 -11.16 5.22 -9.85
CA TRP A 14 -10.95 3.91 -10.46
C TRP A 14 -12.27 3.26 -10.89
N TYR A 15 -13.28 3.20 -10.00
CA TYR A 15 -14.59 2.63 -10.33
C TYR A 15 -15.32 3.41 -11.42
N THR A 16 -15.19 4.74 -11.42
CA THR A 16 -15.75 5.60 -12.47
C THR A 16 -15.08 5.32 -13.82
N SER A 17 -13.77 5.08 -13.83
CA SER A 17 -13.03 4.75 -15.05
C SER A 17 -13.48 3.44 -15.68
N VAL A 18 -13.70 2.39 -14.88
CA VAL A 18 -14.20 1.08 -15.34
C VAL A 18 -15.57 1.19 -16.02
N ALA A 19 -16.40 2.18 -15.65
CA ALA A 19 -17.67 2.40 -16.31
C ALA A 19 -17.50 2.91 -17.76
N PHE A 20 -16.41 3.63 -18.07
CA PHE A 20 -16.20 4.32 -19.34
C PHE A 20 -15.17 3.66 -20.27
N ALA A 21 -14.12 3.03 -19.72
CA ALA A 21 -13.04 2.39 -20.48
C ALA A 21 -12.96 0.86 -20.25
N PRO A 22 -12.34 0.10 -21.17
CA PRO A 22 -12.12 -1.34 -20.99
C PRO A 22 -11.31 -1.65 -19.71
N VAL A 23 -11.70 -2.72 -19.00
CA VAL A 23 -11.04 -3.13 -17.75
C VAL A 23 -9.55 -3.43 -17.95
N SER A 24 -9.16 -3.88 -19.14
CA SER A 24 -7.75 -4.04 -19.53
C SER A 24 -6.99 -2.71 -19.46
N ASP A 25 -7.48 -1.68 -20.15
CA ASP A 25 -6.81 -0.38 -20.25
C ASP A 25 -6.76 0.29 -18.88
N VAL A 26 -7.85 0.24 -18.13
CA VAL A 26 -7.91 0.77 -16.75
C VAL A 26 -6.89 0.07 -15.85
N THR A 27 -6.72 -1.25 -15.97
CA THR A 27 -5.76 -2.02 -15.17
C THR A 27 -4.33 -1.67 -15.55
N ALA A 28 -4.00 -1.59 -16.85
CA ALA A 28 -2.67 -1.18 -17.30
C ALA A 28 -2.32 0.24 -16.84
N LEU A 29 -3.23 1.19 -17.02
CA LEU A 29 -3.05 2.59 -16.63
C LEU A 29 -2.97 2.76 -15.12
N PHE A 30 -3.79 2.05 -14.33
CA PHE A 30 -3.74 2.15 -12.87
C PHE A 30 -2.42 1.63 -12.30
N ASN A 31 -1.85 0.58 -12.90
CA ASN A 31 -0.57 -0.01 -12.48
C ASN A 31 0.66 0.86 -12.79
N THR A 32 0.50 1.92 -13.58
CA THR A 32 1.53 2.97 -13.68
C THR A 32 1.77 3.68 -12.35
N ASN A 33 0.95 3.42 -11.33
CA ASN A 33 1.11 4.00 -10.00
C ASN A 33 2.50 3.72 -9.40
N ALA A 34 3.16 2.61 -9.76
CA ALA A 34 4.49 2.29 -9.26
C ALA A 34 5.54 3.27 -9.76
N PHE A 35 5.42 3.70 -11.01
CA PHE A 35 6.26 4.74 -11.61
C PHE A 35 6.04 6.08 -10.91
N TRP A 36 4.78 6.48 -10.73
CA TRP A 36 4.45 7.71 -10.01
C TRP A 36 4.86 7.66 -8.53
N ALA A 37 4.75 6.51 -7.87
CA ALA A 37 5.17 6.32 -6.49
C ALA A 37 6.68 6.52 -6.34
N TYR A 38 7.49 6.07 -7.30
CA TYR A 38 8.92 6.36 -7.33
C TYR A 38 9.19 7.86 -7.49
N ILE A 39 8.62 8.51 -8.52
CA ILE A 39 8.82 9.94 -8.77
C ILE A 39 8.38 10.77 -7.57
N LEU A 40 7.15 10.60 -7.10
CA LEU A 40 6.59 11.37 -6.00
C LEU A 40 7.30 11.08 -4.68
N SER A 41 7.76 9.85 -4.44
CA SER A 41 8.57 9.53 -3.27
C SER A 41 9.91 10.26 -3.33
N THR A 42 10.58 10.32 -4.48
CA THR A 42 11.85 11.06 -4.61
C THR A 42 11.67 12.58 -4.52
N MET A 43 10.53 13.12 -5.01
CA MET A 43 10.22 14.54 -4.96
C MET A 43 9.76 15.02 -3.58
N CYS A 44 8.91 14.25 -2.89
CA CYS A 44 8.34 14.64 -1.60
C CYS A 44 9.31 14.39 -0.44
N SER A 45 10.27 13.47 -0.59
CA SER A 45 11.35 13.22 0.38
C SER A 45 12.55 14.17 0.23
N ALA A 46 12.37 15.32 -0.43
CA ALA A 46 13.42 16.32 -0.68
C ALA A 46 13.86 17.12 0.56
N ASP A 47 13.42 16.76 1.77
CA ASP A 47 14.03 17.30 3.00
C ASP A 47 15.34 16.56 3.29
N LEU A 48 16.42 17.17 2.81
CA LEU A 48 17.85 17.03 3.13
C LEU A 48 18.33 15.69 3.73
N SER A 49 18.94 14.83 2.91
CA SER A 49 20.39 14.53 3.01
C SER A 49 20.86 13.17 2.46
N GLU A 50 20.00 12.19 2.08
CA GLU A 50 20.55 10.86 1.72
C GLU A 50 20.00 10.12 0.48
N ARG A 51 18.85 10.46 -0.12
CA ARG A 51 18.34 9.70 -1.28
C ARG A 51 18.71 10.32 -2.62
N ARG A 52 19.84 9.85 -3.16
CA ARG A 52 20.25 10.07 -4.56
C ARG A 52 19.22 9.41 -5.48
N TRP A 53 18.97 10.04 -6.63
CA TRP A 53 18.20 9.42 -7.71
C TRP A 53 18.88 8.12 -8.13
N GLU A 54 18.24 7.00 -7.84
CA GLU A 54 18.77 5.69 -8.20
C GLU A 54 18.15 5.25 -9.52
N MET A 55 18.87 5.52 -10.60
CA MET A 55 18.45 5.12 -11.95
C MET A 55 18.13 3.62 -12.04
N ARG A 56 18.81 2.78 -11.24
CA ARG A 56 18.54 1.34 -11.15
C ARG A 56 17.11 1.03 -10.72
N LYS A 57 16.60 1.72 -9.69
CA LYS A 57 15.23 1.57 -9.20
C LYS A 57 14.22 2.08 -10.23
N LEU A 58 14.49 3.22 -10.86
CA LEU A 58 13.64 3.76 -11.93
C LEU A 58 13.55 2.81 -13.14
N VAL A 59 14.67 2.26 -13.57
CA VAL A 59 14.73 1.29 -14.67
C VAL A 59 13.97 0.02 -14.32
N ALA A 60 14.13 -0.50 -13.10
CA ALA A 60 13.36 -1.66 -12.65
C ALA A 60 11.84 -1.39 -12.64
N VAL A 61 11.42 -0.24 -12.10
CA VAL A 61 10.00 0.15 -12.05
C VAL A 61 9.42 0.32 -13.46
N THR A 62 10.14 0.96 -14.38
CA THR A 62 9.69 1.14 -15.77
C THR A 62 9.60 -0.19 -16.54
N ILE A 63 10.56 -1.10 -16.33
CA ILE A 63 10.50 -2.47 -16.87
C ILE A 63 9.27 -3.21 -16.30
N ALA A 64 9.00 -3.09 -15.00
CA ALA A 64 7.82 -3.70 -14.38
C ALA A 64 6.52 -3.15 -14.99
N CYS A 65 6.41 -1.82 -15.16
CA CYS A 65 5.26 -1.21 -15.83
C CYS A 65 5.11 -1.72 -17.27
N ALA A 66 6.20 -1.77 -18.06
CA ALA A 66 6.17 -2.34 -19.41
C ALA A 66 5.71 -3.80 -19.42
N GLY A 67 6.11 -4.59 -18.42
CA GLY A 67 5.63 -5.95 -18.21
C GLY A 67 4.12 -6.03 -18.00
N VAL A 68 3.53 -5.10 -17.24
CA VAL A 68 2.07 -5.03 -17.08
C VAL A 68 1.38 -4.74 -18.40
N PHE A 69 1.88 -3.78 -19.18
CA PHE A 69 1.36 -3.51 -20.53
C PHE A 69 1.43 -4.77 -21.40
N ALA A 70 2.54 -5.51 -21.35
CA ALA A 70 2.69 -6.77 -22.11
C ALA A 70 1.69 -7.85 -21.68
N VAL A 71 1.45 -8.04 -20.36
CA VAL A 71 0.47 -9.01 -19.85
C VAL A 71 -0.96 -8.63 -20.27
N VAL A 72 -1.33 -7.36 -20.05
CA VAL A 72 -2.68 -6.87 -20.28
C VAL A 72 -3.04 -6.87 -21.78
N TYR A 73 -2.17 -6.33 -22.63
CA TYR A 73 -2.43 -6.22 -24.06
C TYR A 73 -2.05 -7.48 -24.85
N GLY A 74 -1.13 -8.28 -24.33
CA GLY A 74 -0.77 -9.58 -24.88
C GLY A 74 -1.90 -10.59 -24.91
N SER A 75 -2.87 -10.41 -24.02
CA SER A 75 -4.10 -11.21 -23.95
C SER A 75 -5.17 -10.79 -24.99
N ALA A 76 -4.93 -9.73 -25.78
CA ALA A 76 -5.97 -9.10 -26.60
C ALA A 76 -6.12 -9.62 -28.05
N HIS A 77 -5.28 -10.49 -28.62
CA HIS A 77 -5.42 -10.97 -30.01
C HIS A 77 -4.82 -12.37 -30.29
N PRO A 78 -5.44 -13.23 -31.15
CA PRO A 78 -6.85 -13.35 -31.54
C PRO A 78 -7.46 -14.71 -31.11
N ARG A 79 -8.75 -14.68 -30.74
CA ARG A 79 -9.60 -15.88 -30.70
C ARG A 79 -9.50 -16.60 -32.05
N SER A 80 -9.19 -17.89 -31.98
CA SER A 80 -9.18 -18.82 -33.10
C SER A 80 -10.42 -18.66 -33.98
N LYS A 81 -10.23 -18.73 -35.30
CA LYS A 81 -11.27 -18.78 -36.33
C LYS A 81 -12.25 -19.93 -36.02
N GLY A 82 -13.42 -19.63 -35.47
CA GLY A 82 -14.42 -20.68 -35.24
C GLY A 82 -15.59 -20.25 -34.36
N SER A 83 -16.66 -19.79 -35.02
CA SER A 83 -18.07 -19.81 -34.60
C SER A 83 -18.56 -18.92 -33.45
N VAL A 84 -19.70 -18.29 -33.76
CA VAL A 84 -20.63 -17.47 -32.96
C VAL A 84 -20.29 -15.97 -32.92
N PRO A 85 -21.02 -15.12 -33.67
CA PRO A 85 -20.97 -13.68 -33.47
C PRO A 85 -21.55 -13.38 -32.09
N THR A 86 -20.66 -13.15 -31.11
CA THR A 86 -21.04 -12.51 -29.86
C THR A 86 -21.51 -11.10 -30.22
N PRO A 87 -22.68 -10.63 -29.73
CA PRO A 87 -23.19 -9.33 -30.11
C PRO A 87 -22.11 -8.28 -29.86
N THR A 88 -21.76 -7.60 -30.95
CA THR A 88 -20.88 -6.44 -30.98
C THR A 88 -21.18 -5.56 -29.78
N SER A 89 -20.22 -5.48 -28.85
CA SER A 89 -20.23 -4.45 -27.81
C SER A 89 -20.50 -3.12 -28.50
N PRO A 90 -21.41 -2.27 -27.99
CA PRO A 90 -21.72 -1.00 -28.63
C PRO A 90 -20.41 -0.26 -28.84
N THR A 91 -20.19 0.22 -30.06
CA THR A 91 -19.04 1.04 -30.46
C THR A 91 -19.10 2.32 -29.61
N ARG A 92 -18.58 2.25 -28.38
CA ARG A 92 -18.44 3.42 -27.50
C ARG A 92 -17.60 4.43 -28.26
N SER A 93 -18.11 5.64 -28.37
CA SER A 93 -17.42 6.73 -29.03
C SER A 93 -16.05 6.94 -28.36
N THR A 94 -15.00 7.04 -29.18
CA THR A 94 -13.62 7.34 -28.78
C THR A 94 -13.47 8.41 -27.68
N PRO A 95 -14.23 9.53 -27.68
CA PRO A 95 -14.15 10.51 -26.58
C PRO A 95 -14.56 9.97 -25.21
N ILE A 96 -15.53 9.05 -25.12
CA ILE A 96 -15.97 8.48 -23.84
C ILE A 96 -14.90 7.56 -23.26
N VAL A 97 -14.24 6.78 -24.12
CA VAL A 97 -13.12 5.91 -23.71
C VAL A 97 -11.96 6.74 -23.17
N LEU A 98 -11.61 7.83 -23.87
CA LEU A 98 -10.55 8.74 -23.45
C LEU A 98 -10.80 9.33 -22.05
N ILE A 99 -12.05 9.71 -21.75
CA ILE A 99 -12.41 10.20 -20.40
C ILE A 99 -12.13 9.11 -19.36
N GLY A 100 -12.46 7.85 -19.64
CA GLY A 100 -12.14 6.72 -18.78
C GLY A 100 -10.64 6.55 -18.55
N GLU A 101 -9.84 6.60 -19.60
CA GLU A 101 -8.36 6.47 -19.53
C GLU A 101 -7.71 7.61 -18.75
N VAL A 102 -8.12 8.86 -19.00
CA VAL A 102 -7.64 10.04 -18.24
C VAL A 102 -8.02 9.92 -16.77
N THR A 103 -9.22 9.42 -16.48
CA THR A 103 -9.68 9.17 -15.10
C THR A 103 -8.84 8.07 -14.44
N ALA A 104 -8.48 7.00 -15.15
CA ALA A 104 -7.59 5.94 -14.65
C ALA A 104 -6.19 6.47 -14.32
N LEU A 105 -5.62 7.29 -15.20
CA LEU A 105 -4.33 7.94 -14.98
C LEU A 105 -4.37 8.88 -13.77
N THR A 106 -5.45 9.64 -13.62
CA THR A 106 -5.65 10.52 -12.45
C THR A 106 -5.77 9.70 -11.16
N ALA A 107 -6.48 8.57 -11.19
CA ALA A 107 -6.53 7.63 -10.07
C ALA A 107 -5.15 7.07 -9.71
N SER A 108 -4.35 6.68 -10.70
CA SER A 108 -2.98 6.18 -10.54
C SER A 108 -2.06 7.18 -9.81
N ILE A 109 -2.07 8.45 -10.25
CA ILE A 109 -1.28 9.53 -9.62
C ILE A 109 -1.76 9.81 -8.19
N THR A 110 -3.08 9.89 -8.00
CA THR A 110 -3.67 10.15 -6.67
C THR A 110 -3.34 9.01 -5.69
N TYR A 111 -3.35 7.76 -6.16
CA TYR A 111 -2.96 6.60 -5.36
C TYR A 111 -1.50 6.65 -4.95
N ALA A 112 -0.60 6.94 -5.89
CA ALA A 112 0.83 7.09 -5.60
C ALA A 112 1.08 8.22 -4.58
N LEU A 113 0.38 9.36 -4.74
CA LEU A 113 0.45 10.48 -3.82
C LEU A 113 -0.04 10.09 -2.41
N TYR A 114 -1.15 9.34 -2.34
CA TYR A 114 -1.66 8.79 -1.09
C TYR A 114 -0.61 7.91 -0.38
N GLN A 115 0.08 7.02 -1.10
CA GLN A 115 1.11 6.16 -0.50
C GLN A 115 2.28 6.96 0.09
N VAL A 116 2.72 8.00 -0.61
CA VAL A 116 3.81 8.89 -0.15
C VAL A 116 3.40 9.66 1.09
N PHE A 117 2.18 10.21 1.10
CA PHE A 117 1.64 10.89 2.29
C PHE A 117 1.39 9.93 3.46
N TYR A 118 0.94 8.71 3.19
CA TYR A 118 0.79 7.67 4.20
C TYR A 118 2.15 7.38 4.84
N LYS A 119 3.20 7.12 4.05
CA LYS A 119 4.55 6.89 4.58
C LYS A 119 5.08 8.09 5.37
N ARG A 120 4.78 9.32 4.94
CA ARG A 120 5.26 10.55 5.58
C ARG A 120 4.56 10.87 6.91
N PHE A 121 3.24 10.64 6.99
CA PHE A 121 2.43 11.11 8.12
C PHE A 121 1.92 9.99 9.04
N ALA A 122 1.74 8.77 8.53
CA ALA A 122 1.10 7.67 9.25
C ALA A 122 2.09 6.63 9.80
N VAL A 123 3.34 6.64 9.38
CA VAL A 123 4.36 5.77 9.93
C VAL A 123 5.13 6.57 10.96
N LEU A 124 4.84 6.36 12.25
CA LEU A 124 5.67 6.94 13.32
C LEU A 124 7.12 6.49 13.07
N PRO A 125 8.11 7.40 13.22
CA PRO A 125 9.49 6.97 13.31
C PRO A 125 9.57 5.92 14.42
N THR A 126 10.01 4.71 14.10
CA THR A 126 10.25 3.61 15.06
C THR A 126 11.44 3.91 15.99
N GLY A 127 11.62 5.18 16.35
CA GLY A 127 12.71 5.72 17.12
C GLY A 127 12.46 7.18 17.55
N ALA A 128 11.20 7.65 17.55
CA ALA A 128 10.85 8.83 18.31
C ALA A 128 11.03 8.48 19.79
N ARG A 129 12.27 8.64 20.27
CA ARG A 129 12.57 8.84 21.68
C ARG A 129 11.46 9.76 22.20
N PRO A 130 10.73 9.40 23.27
CA PRO A 130 9.71 10.29 23.81
C PRO A 130 10.34 11.67 23.91
N PRO A 131 9.66 12.74 23.48
CA PRO A 131 10.23 14.07 23.56
C PRO A 131 10.73 14.20 24.98
N ALA A 132 12.07 14.26 25.14
CA ALA A 132 12.65 14.66 26.39
C ALA A 132 11.87 15.92 26.74
N LEU A 133 11.12 15.89 27.86
CA LEU A 133 10.34 17.00 28.35
C LEU A 133 11.29 18.20 28.41
N SER A 134 11.35 18.95 27.31
CA SER A 134 12.06 20.21 27.18
C SER A 134 11.20 21.19 27.94
N GLY A 135 11.35 21.21 29.26
CA GLY A 135 10.49 22.05 30.08
C GLY A 135 10.73 22.05 31.59
N SER A 136 11.43 21.08 32.18
CA SER A 136 11.72 21.11 33.62
C SER A 136 13.24 21.09 33.90
N PRO A 137 13.82 22.16 34.46
CA PRO A 137 15.26 22.26 34.74
C PRO A 137 15.81 21.22 35.73
N LEU A 138 14.94 20.45 36.40
CA LEU A 138 15.34 19.52 37.46
C LEU A 138 15.78 18.15 36.96
N LEU A 139 15.41 17.75 35.73
CA LEU A 139 15.70 16.41 35.18
C LEU A 139 17.01 16.33 34.38
N ARG A 140 17.72 17.45 34.21
CA ARG A 140 18.97 17.52 33.43
C ARG A 140 20.21 17.07 34.20
N ARG A 141 20.13 16.86 35.51
CA ARG A 141 21.32 16.57 36.33
C ARG A 141 21.75 15.10 36.36
N ASP A 142 20.86 14.14 36.08
CA ASP A 142 21.16 12.74 36.43
C ASP A 142 21.42 11.79 35.26
N TYR A 143 21.46 12.29 34.02
CA TYR A 143 21.87 11.48 32.86
C TYR A 143 23.19 11.99 32.29
N GLN A 144 24.26 11.79 33.03
CA GLN A 144 25.62 11.87 32.52
C GLN A 144 26.01 10.49 31.96
N THR A 145 26.08 10.37 30.64
CA THR A 145 26.58 9.16 29.98
C THR A 145 28.06 8.99 30.31
N LEU A 146 28.41 7.91 31.01
CA LEU A 146 29.80 7.56 31.32
C LEU A 146 30.57 7.23 30.03
N PRO A 147 31.75 7.84 29.79
CA PRO A 147 32.63 7.45 28.69
C PRO A 147 33.10 6.00 28.87
N ARG A 148 32.93 5.20 27.82
CA ARG A 148 33.60 3.91 27.68
C ARG A 148 35.06 4.22 27.35
N ASP A 149 35.98 3.65 28.14
CA ASP A 149 37.44 3.63 27.95
C ASP A 149 38.26 4.66 28.76
N ALA A 150 38.57 4.32 30.02
CA ALA A 150 39.84 4.68 30.67
C ALA A 150 40.10 3.81 31.92
N GLU A 151 41.24 3.12 31.93
CA GLU A 151 41.83 2.45 33.10
C GLU A 151 42.02 3.40 34.31
N PRO A 152 42.10 2.86 35.54
CA PRO A 152 42.07 3.67 36.75
C PRO A 152 43.44 4.31 36.99
N ARG A 153 43.48 5.64 37.10
CA ARG A 153 44.61 6.33 37.74
C ARG A 153 44.07 7.32 38.77
N ASN A 154 44.42 7.04 40.02
CA ASN A 154 44.10 7.76 41.24
C ASN A 154 44.24 9.28 41.09
N LEU A 155 43.30 10.03 41.69
CA LEU A 155 43.60 11.24 42.47
C LEU A 155 42.40 11.59 43.37
N GLU A 156 42.75 11.91 44.60
CA GLU A 156 41.94 11.96 45.82
C GLU A 156 40.96 13.14 45.92
N ALA A 157 40.06 12.98 46.91
CA ALA A 157 39.46 14.00 47.78
C ALA A 157 38.18 14.71 47.31
N ARG A 158 37.05 14.34 47.94
CA ARG A 158 36.55 15.04 49.14
C ARG A 158 35.28 14.40 49.69
N ASN A 159 35.33 14.22 51.01
CA ASN A 159 34.31 13.69 51.90
C ASN A 159 33.01 14.51 51.88
N ALA A 160 31.88 13.82 51.96
CA ALA A 160 30.72 14.25 52.75
C ALA A 160 29.94 12.99 53.16
N ASP A 161 30.05 12.69 54.44
CA ASP A 161 29.37 11.62 55.16
C ASP A 161 27.85 11.79 55.08
N VAL A 162 27.14 10.72 54.69
CA VAL A 162 25.75 10.47 55.09
C VAL A 162 25.63 8.96 55.32
N ASP A 163 25.79 8.56 56.57
CA ASP A 163 25.28 7.29 57.08
C ASP A 163 23.77 7.42 57.28
N VAL A 164 22.98 6.62 56.56
CA VAL A 164 21.63 6.22 56.98
C VAL A 164 21.47 4.73 56.72
N ASP A 165 20.95 4.10 57.76
CA ASP A 165 20.87 2.69 58.11
C ASP A 165 20.32 1.69 57.08
N ASP A 166 20.66 0.44 57.40
CA ASP A 166 20.27 -0.85 56.85
C ASP A 166 18.78 -1.05 56.49
N ASP A 167 18.60 -1.97 55.54
CA ASP A 167 17.44 -2.86 55.39
C ASP A 167 16.06 -2.25 55.06
N ASP A 168 15.91 -1.78 53.82
CA ASP A 168 14.66 -2.02 53.08
C ASP A 168 15.01 -2.15 51.60
N GLU A 169 15.17 -3.41 51.17
CA GLU A 169 15.18 -3.81 49.76
C GLU A 169 13.79 -3.51 49.18
N LEU A 170 13.56 -2.23 48.82
CA LEU A 170 12.46 -1.84 47.95
C LEU A 170 12.77 -2.48 46.59
N ASP A 171 12.14 -3.63 46.38
CA ASP A 171 12.08 -4.38 45.13
C ASP A 171 11.43 -3.47 44.07
N LEU A 172 12.23 -2.55 43.51
CA LEU A 172 11.83 -1.69 42.42
C LEU A 172 11.59 -2.62 41.23
N PRO A 173 10.37 -2.70 40.68
CA PRO A 173 10.10 -3.51 39.51
C PRO A 173 11.11 -3.10 38.44
N THR A 174 11.93 -4.07 38.03
CA THR A 174 12.91 -3.93 36.97
C THR A 174 12.25 -3.24 35.80
N ASP A 175 12.59 -1.97 35.60
CA ASP A 175 12.49 -1.18 34.38
C ASP A 175 11.59 -1.85 33.34
N ASP A 176 10.26 -1.78 33.59
CA ASP A 176 9.26 -2.38 32.73
C ASP A 176 9.46 -1.78 31.34
N ALA A 177 10.09 -2.58 30.48
CA ALA A 177 10.30 -2.30 29.08
C ALA A 177 9.01 -1.71 28.53
N ILE A 178 9.00 -0.41 28.21
CA ILE A 178 7.86 0.22 27.54
C ILE A 178 7.56 -0.68 26.34
N PRO A 179 6.43 -1.40 26.31
CA PRO A 179 6.21 -2.39 25.28
C PRO A 179 6.15 -1.63 23.97
N SER A 180 7.15 -1.81 23.10
CA SER A 180 7.10 -1.25 21.76
C SER A 180 5.84 -1.81 21.11
N LEU A 181 4.90 -0.93 20.79
CA LEU A 181 3.63 -1.30 20.17
C LEU A 181 3.89 -2.26 18.99
N PRO A 182 3.05 -3.30 18.79
CA PRO A 182 3.32 -4.29 17.75
C PRO A 182 3.54 -3.60 16.41
N PHE A 183 4.55 -4.02 15.65
CA PHE A 183 5.03 -3.34 14.43
C PHE A 183 3.93 -3.10 13.37
N ALA A 184 2.83 -3.85 13.42
CA ALA A 184 1.69 -3.75 12.52
C ALA A 184 0.43 -3.10 13.13
N LEU A 185 0.41 -2.78 14.44
CA LEU A 185 -0.80 -2.32 15.12
C LEU A 185 -1.20 -0.91 14.67
N HIS A 186 -0.26 0.03 14.62
CA HIS A 186 -0.53 1.40 14.17
C HIS A 186 -1.02 1.49 12.71
N PRO A 187 -0.35 0.89 11.70
CA PRO A 187 -0.83 0.95 10.32
C PRO A 187 -2.18 0.27 10.13
N ASN A 188 -2.44 -0.86 10.80
CA ASN A 188 -3.73 -1.55 10.70
C ASN A 188 -4.87 -0.80 11.42
N PHE A 189 -4.58 -0.14 12.53
CA PHE A 189 -5.54 0.74 13.21
C PHE A 189 -5.94 1.93 12.33
N LEU A 190 -4.97 2.57 11.65
CA LEU A 190 -5.29 3.64 10.70
C LEU A 190 -6.07 3.13 9.49
N THR A 191 -5.74 1.92 9.01
CA THR A 191 -6.45 1.29 7.89
C THR A 191 -7.89 0.94 8.26
N SER A 192 -8.13 0.44 9.47
CA SER A 192 -9.49 0.15 9.95
C SER A 192 -10.30 1.43 10.15
N LEU A 193 -9.69 2.52 10.60
CA LEU A 193 -10.36 3.82 10.70
C LEU A 193 -10.75 4.38 9.32
N ILE A 194 -9.88 4.23 8.31
CA ILE A 194 -10.22 4.56 6.92
C ILE A 194 -11.40 3.71 6.46
N GLY A 195 -11.36 2.40 6.67
CA GLY A 195 -12.46 1.49 6.31
C GLY A 195 -13.78 1.83 7.03
N LEU A 196 -13.73 2.17 8.31
CA LEU A 196 -14.90 2.60 9.09
C LEU A 196 -15.48 3.91 8.53
N ALA A 197 -14.63 4.89 8.24
CA ALA A 197 -15.08 6.14 7.63
C ALA A 197 -15.70 5.92 6.23
N THR A 198 -15.12 5.02 5.43
CA THR A 198 -15.68 4.61 4.13
C THR A 198 -17.04 3.93 4.30
N LEU A 199 -17.18 3.02 5.27
CA LEU A 199 -18.45 2.38 5.59
C LEU A 199 -19.51 3.43 5.97
N LEU A 200 -19.14 4.37 6.86
CA LEU A 200 -20.00 5.47 7.30
C LEU A 200 -20.35 6.48 6.21
N LEU A 201 -19.55 6.57 5.14
CA LEU A 201 -19.85 7.42 3.99
C LEU A 201 -20.75 6.72 2.98
N PHE A 202 -20.50 5.43 2.69
CA PHE A 202 -21.18 4.71 1.60
C PHE A 202 -22.46 3.98 2.01
N TRP A 203 -22.74 3.77 3.30
CA TRP A 203 -24.04 3.19 3.69
C TRP A 203 -25.22 4.10 3.32
N ILE A 204 -25.08 5.43 3.38
CA ILE A 204 -26.16 6.39 3.06
C ILE A 204 -26.51 6.31 1.55
N PRO A 205 -25.55 6.43 0.61
CA PRO A 205 -25.81 6.20 -0.81
C PRO A 205 -26.47 4.85 -1.09
N ILE A 206 -26.04 3.76 -0.43
CA ILE A 206 -26.64 2.42 -0.64
C ILE A 206 -28.13 2.41 -0.23
N VAL A 207 -28.46 2.99 0.93
CA VAL A 207 -29.86 3.10 1.38
C VAL A 207 -30.68 3.98 0.44
N ILE A 208 -30.11 5.09 -0.03
CA ILE A 208 -30.76 5.96 -1.02
C ILE A 208 -31.02 5.18 -2.31
N MET A 209 -30.02 4.48 -2.86
CA MET A 209 -30.16 3.70 -4.10
C MET A 209 -31.20 2.58 -3.98
N TYR A 210 -31.26 1.90 -2.83
CA TYR A 210 -32.26 0.87 -2.56
C TYR A 210 -33.68 1.44 -2.46
N THR A 211 -33.85 2.55 -1.76
CA THR A 211 -35.18 3.18 -1.56
C THR A 211 -35.70 3.89 -2.81
N THR A 212 -34.81 4.51 -3.59
CA THR A 212 -35.17 5.23 -4.82
C THR A 212 -35.13 4.34 -6.07
N LYS A 213 -34.73 3.06 -5.94
CA LYS A 213 -34.54 2.11 -7.06
C LYS A 213 -33.80 2.75 -8.24
N VAL A 214 -32.65 3.35 -7.96
CA VAL A 214 -31.81 3.99 -8.98
C VAL A 214 -31.46 2.94 -10.05
N GLY A 215 -31.90 3.17 -11.28
CA GLY A 215 -31.85 2.20 -12.39
C GLY A 215 -33.16 2.03 -13.17
N GLY A 216 -34.27 2.60 -12.67
CA GLY A 216 -35.58 2.52 -13.33
C GLY A 216 -36.17 1.10 -13.31
N ASP A 217 -37.18 0.86 -14.16
CA ASP A 217 -37.86 -0.44 -14.25
C ASP A 217 -37.01 -1.54 -14.91
N GLU A 218 -35.94 -1.19 -15.63
CA GLU A 218 -35.14 -2.13 -16.41
C GLU A 218 -34.01 -2.79 -15.60
N HIS A 219 -33.35 -2.06 -14.68
CA HIS A 219 -32.29 -2.58 -13.81
C HIS A 219 -32.38 -2.02 -12.38
N PRO A 220 -33.41 -2.39 -11.60
CA PRO A 220 -33.53 -1.93 -10.21
C PRO A 220 -32.36 -2.45 -9.37
N PHE A 221 -31.79 -1.59 -8.54
CA PHE A 221 -30.84 -2.00 -7.51
C PHE A 221 -31.53 -2.97 -6.53
N GLN A 222 -31.17 -4.25 -6.60
CA GLN A 222 -31.68 -5.30 -5.72
C GLN A 222 -30.52 -5.89 -4.90
N LEU A 223 -30.77 -6.07 -3.61
CA LEU A 223 -29.83 -6.79 -2.75
C LEU A 223 -29.78 -8.26 -3.17
N PRO A 224 -28.64 -8.95 -3.02
CA PRO A 224 -28.52 -10.35 -3.40
C PRO A 224 -29.61 -11.18 -2.71
N PRO A 225 -30.48 -11.89 -3.47
CA PRO A 225 -31.57 -12.67 -2.89
C PRO A 225 -31.06 -13.94 -2.20
N ASP A 226 -29.89 -14.45 -2.61
CA ASP A 226 -29.35 -15.72 -2.15
C ASP A 226 -28.30 -15.55 -1.05
N ALA A 227 -28.44 -16.33 0.03
CA ALA A 227 -27.45 -16.42 1.11
C ALA A 227 -26.06 -16.87 0.61
N ARG A 228 -26.02 -17.66 -0.48
CA ARG A 228 -24.77 -18.10 -1.12
C ARG A 228 -24.01 -16.94 -1.76
N THR A 229 -24.72 -15.99 -2.36
CA THR A 229 -24.11 -14.80 -2.95
C THR A 229 -23.57 -13.87 -1.87
N TRP A 230 -24.28 -13.73 -0.75
CA TRP A 230 -23.77 -13.05 0.44
C TRP A 230 -22.50 -13.68 0.99
N TRP A 231 -22.41 -15.02 1.01
CA TRP A 231 -21.19 -15.72 1.41
C TRP A 231 -20.01 -15.39 0.51
N TYR A 232 -20.18 -15.43 -0.82
CA TYR A 232 -19.11 -15.07 -1.75
C TYR A 232 -18.69 -13.60 -1.64
N ILE A 233 -19.63 -12.69 -1.43
CA ILE A 233 -19.36 -11.27 -1.17
C ILE A 233 -18.58 -11.09 0.13
N GLY A 234 -18.95 -11.82 1.18
CA GLY A 234 -18.23 -11.83 2.45
C GLY A 234 -16.80 -12.30 2.27
N LEU A 235 -16.60 -13.42 1.58
CA LEU A 235 -15.28 -14.01 1.35
C LEU A 235 -14.37 -13.07 0.54
N ILE A 236 -14.84 -12.51 -0.58
CA ILE A 236 -14.02 -11.59 -1.39
C ILE A 236 -13.69 -10.30 -0.62
N SER A 237 -14.63 -9.80 0.19
CA SER A 237 -14.41 -8.62 1.04
C SER A 237 -13.38 -8.90 2.15
N SER A 238 -13.44 -10.07 2.78
CA SER A 238 -12.49 -10.48 3.82
C SER A 238 -11.08 -10.65 3.26
N THR A 239 -10.91 -11.30 2.11
CA THR A 239 -9.60 -11.42 1.46
C THR A 239 -9.05 -10.06 1.03
N GLY A 240 -9.92 -9.17 0.53
CA GLY A 240 -9.55 -7.78 0.22
C GLY A 240 -9.11 -6.98 1.45
N LEU A 241 -9.73 -7.20 2.61
CA LEU A 241 -9.32 -6.59 3.88
C LEU A 241 -7.94 -7.05 4.32
N ILE A 242 -7.66 -8.36 4.23
CA ILE A 242 -6.35 -8.93 4.55
C ILE A 242 -5.27 -8.36 3.62
N PHE A 243 -5.57 -8.29 2.32
CA PHE A 243 -4.68 -7.69 1.34
C PHE A 243 -4.37 -6.23 1.67
N ASN A 244 -5.39 -5.41 1.93
CA ASN A 244 -5.22 -3.99 2.27
C ASN A 244 -4.45 -3.78 3.58
N ALA A 245 -4.71 -4.58 4.61
CA ALA A 245 -3.97 -4.53 5.86
C ALA A 245 -2.47 -4.88 5.65
N GLY A 246 -2.19 -5.97 4.95
CA GLY A 246 -0.83 -6.38 4.61
C GLY A 246 -0.10 -5.33 3.76
N PHE A 247 -0.79 -4.76 2.78
CA PHE A 247 -0.26 -3.69 1.92
C PHE A 247 0.17 -2.47 2.74
N MET A 248 -0.64 -2.03 3.71
CA MET A 248 -0.32 -0.87 4.56
C MET A 248 0.85 -1.13 5.51
N VAL A 249 0.95 -2.34 6.05
CA VAL A 249 2.11 -2.75 6.86
C VAL A 249 3.38 -2.75 5.99
N LEU A 250 3.34 -3.32 4.79
CA LEU A 250 4.47 -3.34 3.88
C LEU A 250 4.88 -1.92 3.47
N LEU A 251 3.93 -1.02 3.21
CA LEU A 251 4.21 0.39 2.94
C LEU A 251 4.96 1.03 4.11
N GLY A 252 4.53 0.69 5.33
CA GLY A 252 5.16 1.10 6.58
C GLY A 252 6.61 0.65 6.71
N ILE A 253 6.95 -0.57 6.28
CA ILE A 253 8.28 -1.15 6.48
C ILE A 253 9.21 -0.85 5.29
N TRP A 254 8.79 -1.16 4.06
CA TRP A 254 9.64 -1.13 2.86
C TRP A 254 9.50 0.16 2.04
N GLY A 255 8.43 0.91 2.27
CA GLY A 255 8.16 2.18 1.57
C GLY A 255 7.39 2.02 0.27
N PRO A 256 6.95 3.14 -0.32
CA PRO A 256 5.96 3.16 -1.40
C PRO A 256 6.44 2.50 -2.70
N VAL A 257 7.74 2.59 -3.02
CA VAL A 257 8.30 2.07 -4.28
C VAL A 257 8.24 0.55 -4.34
N ILE A 258 8.78 -0.13 -3.33
CA ILE A 258 8.89 -1.59 -3.32
C ILE A 258 7.51 -2.23 -3.25
N VAL A 259 6.60 -1.61 -2.50
CA VAL A 259 5.25 -2.12 -2.29
C VAL A 259 4.37 -1.92 -3.52
N SER A 260 4.50 -0.79 -4.23
CA SER A 260 3.83 -0.60 -5.51
C SER A 260 4.31 -1.60 -6.57
N VAL A 261 5.62 -1.87 -6.66
CA VAL A 261 6.13 -2.91 -7.58
C VAL A 261 5.72 -4.31 -7.13
N GLY A 262 5.71 -4.58 -5.83
CA GLY A 262 5.19 -5.83 -5.28
C GLY A 262 3.70 -6.05 -5.59
N ASN A 263 2.90 -4.98 -5.66
CA ASN A 263 1.52 -5.07 -6.13
C ASN A 263 1.44 -5.53 -7.59
N LEU A 264 2.40 -5.17 -8.45
CA LEU A 264 2.43 -5.66 -9.83
C LEU A 264 2.68 -7.18 -9.89
N LEU A 265 3.44 -7.74 -8.94
CA LEU A 265 3.64 -9.18 -8.82
C LEU A 265 2.34 -9.93 -8.55
N THR A 266 1.35 -9.29 -7.92
CA THR A 266 0.02 -9.91 -7.72
C THR A 266 -0.67 -10.22 -9.03
N ILE A 267 -0.44 -9.44 -10.09
CA ILE A 267 -0.99 -9.69 -11.43
C ILE A 267 -0.45 -11.02 -11.97
N VAL A 268 0.85 -11.26 -11.80
CA VAL A 268 1.50 -12.52 -12.17
C VAL A 268 0.94 -13.68 -11.34
N LEU A 269 0.70 -13.47 -10.05
CA LEU A 269 0.10 -14.51 -9.19
C LEU A 269 -1.35 -14.81 -9.58
N VAL A 270 -2.13 -13.80 -9.97
CA VAL A 270 -3.49 -13.98 -10.49
C VAL A 270 -3.46 -14.77 -11.79
N GLU A 271 -2.53 -14.46 -12.70
CA GLU A 271 -2.33 -15.22 -13.93
C GLU A 271 -1.96 -16.67 -13.65
N ILE A 272 -0.98 -16.92 -12.77
CA ILE A 272 -0.59 -18.29 -12.37
C ILE A 272 -1.79 -19.03 -11.75
N SER A 273 -2.58 -18.35 -10.91
CA SER A 273 -3.78 -18.93 -10.31
C SER A 273 -4.83 -19.29 -11.37
N ASP A 274 -5.02 -18.45 -12.39
CA ASP A 274 -5.94 -18.72 -13.50
C ASP A 274 -5.48 -19.94 -14.33
N VAL A 275 -4.18 -20.11 -14.53
CA VAL A 275 -3.60 -21.28 -15.22
C VAL A 275 -3.74 -22.56 -14.38
N LEU A 276 -3.50 -22.49 -13.07
CA LEU A 276 -3.51 -23.67 -12.18
C LEU A 276 -4.92 -24.16 -11.82
N PHE A 277 -5.85 -23.25 -11.58
CA PHE A 277 -7.20 -23.56 -11.10
C PHE A 277 -8.29 -23.35 -12.16
N GLY A 278 -7.98 -22.68 -13.27
CA GLY A 278 -8.86 -22.53 -14.43
C GLY A 278 -8.63 -23.60 -15.51
N ASN A 279 -9.31 -23.44 -16.66
CA ASN A 279 -9.23 -24.38 -17.80
C ASN A 279 -8.14 -23.98 -18.84
N GLY A 280 -7.09 -23.24 -18.44
CA GLY A 280 -6.35 -22.35 -19.35
C GLY A 280 -4.87 -22.65 -19.56
N ILE A 281 -4.51 -23.69 -20.32
CA ILE A 281 -3.24 -23.64 -21.10
C ILE A 281 -3.39 -22.68 -22.29
N GLN A 282 -4.63 -22.42 -22.73
CA GLN A 282 -4.95 -21.53 -23.87
C GLN A 282 -4.86 -20.03 -23.55
N THR A 283 -4.75 -19.65 -22.26
CA THR A 283 -4.61 -18.25 -21.82
C THR A 283 -3.14 -17.83 -21.68
N VAL A 284 -2.20 -18.79 -21.66
CA VAL A 284 -0.76 -18.50 -21.62
C VAL A 284 -0.29 -18.05 -23.00
N THR A 285 -0.31 -16.74 -23.21
CA THR A 285 0.30 -16.13 -24.40
C THR A 285 1.80 -15.92 -24.16
N VAL A 286 2.59 -15.92 -25.24
CA VAL A 286 4.02 -15.57 -25.17
C VAL A 286 4.22 -14.19 -24.55
N TRP A 287 3.29 -13.27 -24.81
CA TRP A 287 3.28 -11.91 -24.25
C TRP A 287 3.05 -11.88 -22.75
N SER A 288 2.14 -12.72 -22.25
CA SER A 288 1.86 -12.84 -20.83
C SER A 288 3.04 -13.44 -20.08
N LEU A 289 3.66 -14.49 -20.63
CA LEU A 289 4.89 -15.07 -20.08
C LEU A 289 6.05 -14.06 -20.07
N LEU A 290 6.24 -13.32 -21.16
CA LEU A 290 7.27 -12.29 -21.27
C LEU A 290 7.03 -11.15 -20.25
N GLY A 291 5.81 -10.65 -20.16
CA GLY A 291 5.44 -9.58 -19.24
C GLY A 291 5.57 -10.00 -17.77
N SER A 292 5.12 -11.21 -17.44
CA SER A 292 5.30 -11.81 -16.12
C SER A 292 6.78 -11.99 -15.77
N GLY A 293 7.62 -12.41 -16.72
CA GLY A 293 9.08 -12.44 -16.56
C GLY A 293 9.69 -11.07 -16.28
N MET A 294 9.24 -10.02 -16.98
CA MET A 294 9.68 -8.63 -16.75
C MET A 294 9.31 -8.14 -15.34
N ILE A 295 8.08 -8.42 -14.88
CA ILE A 295 7.62 -8.03 -13.54
C ILE A 295 8.42 -8.74 -12.45
N VAL A 296 8.58 -10.06 -12.55
CA VAL A 296 9.34 -10.87 -11.58
C VAL A 296 10.80 -10.45 -11.55
N GLY A 297 11.43 -10.27 -12.71
CA GLY A 297 12.82 -9.84 -12.82
C GLY A 297 13.05 -8.44 -12.22
N ALA A 298 12.18 -7.48 -12.53
CA ALA A 298 12.24 -6.14 -11.96
C ALA A 298 12.08 -6.15 -10.44
N PHE A 299 11.11 -6.90 -9.92
CA PHE A 299 10.90 -7.04 -8.48
C PHE A 299 12.11 -7.70 -7.81
N ALA A 300 12.70 -8.74 -8.40
CA ALA A 300 13.90 -9.39 -7.87
C ALA A 300 15.09 -8.43 -7.79
N VAL A 301 15.32 -7.62 -8.83
CA VAL A 301 16.39 -6.60 -8.81
C VAL A 301 16.16 -5.59 -7.68
N LEU A 302 14.93 -5.09 -7.52
CA LEU A 302 14.56 -4.16 -6.45
C LEU A 302 14.71 -4.79 -5.05
N ALA A 303 14.30 -6.05 -4.89
CA ALA A 303 14.42 -6.77 -3.64
C ALA A 303 15.89 -7.01 -3.25
N ILE A 304 16.74 -7.41 -4.20
CA ILE A 304 18.18 -7.59 -3.99
C ILE A 304 18.85 -6.26 -3.64
N ASP A 305 18.52 -5.19 -4.37
CA ASP A 305 19.04 -3.85 -4.09
C ASP A 305 18.68 -3.39 -2.68
N MET A 306 17.42 -3.61 -2.25
CA MET A 306 16.99 -3.33 -0.88
C MET A 306 17.79 -4.14 0.15
N MET A 307 17.98 -5.45 -0.08
CA MET A 307 18.71 -6.32 0.85
C MET A 307 20.19 -5.94 0.97
N ARG A 308 20.79 -5.40 -0.09
CA ARG A 308 22.20 -4.96 -0.11
C ARG A 308 22.40 -3.54 0.44
N SER A 309 21.33 -2.76 0.55
CA SER A 309 21.36 -1.39 1.07
C SER A 309 21.15 -1.31 2.60
N LYS A 310 20.93 -2.44 3.27
CA LYS A 310 20.98 -2.57 4.73
C LYS A 310 22.39 -2.92 5.18
#